data_AF-A0A937J923-F1
#
_entry.id   AF-A0A937J923-F1
#
_cell.length_a   1.000
_cell.length_b   1.000
_cell.length_c   1.000
_cell.angle_alpha   90.00
_cell.angle_beta   90.00
_cell.angle_gamma   90.00
#
_symmetry.space_group_name_H-M   'P 1'
#
loop_
_entity.id
_entity.type
_entity.pdbx_description
1 polymer ?
#
loop_
_entity_poly.entity_id
_entity_poly.type
_entity_poly.pdbx_seq_one_letter_code
_entity_poly.pdbx_strand_id
1 'polypeptide(L)'
;MTARSGNTCRCCKRNVPLTFHHLIPKKVHRRAHFKKHYDKSALRGGINVCRLCHRGIHQQYDEMVLATRYNTPEALLKDETLARHFEWVAKQREK
;
A
#
# COMPACT_ATOMS: atom_id res chain seq x y z
N MET A 1 22.28 -14.22 -9.89
CA MET A 1 20.88 -14.66 -9.67
C MET A 1 20.41 -14.16 -8.30
N THR A 2 19.95 -12.93 -8.20
CA THR A 2 19.47 -12.33 -6.95
C THR A 2 17.95 -12.26 -6.99
N ALA A 3 17.31 -12.88 -6.00
CA ALA A 3 15.87 -13.02 -5.87
C ALA A 3 15.17 -11.65 -5.95
N ARG A 4 14.43 -11.40 -7.04
CA ARG A 4 13.49 -10.28 -7.15
C ARG A 4 12.31 -10.56 -6.22
N SER A 5 12.24 -9.86 -5.11
CA SER A 5 11.18 -9.96 -4.12
C SER A 5 9.80 -9.73 -4.78
N GLY A 6 9.07 -10.84 -4.99
CA GLY A 6 7.63 -10.90 -5.23
C GLY A 6 7.15 -10.30 -6.55
N ASN A 7 7.07 -11.15 -7.60
CA ASN A 7 6.37 -10.80 -8.84
C ASN A 7 4.84 -10.61 -8.65
N THR A 8 4.31 -10.74 -7.43
CA THR A 8 2.86 -10.66 -7.16
C THR A 8 2.50 -9.48 -6.27
N CYS A 9 1.35 -8.88 -6.57
CA CYS A 9 0.79 -7.79 -5.78
C CYS A 9 0.54 -8.23 -4.33
N ARG A 10 1.01 -7.46 -3.34
CA ARG A 10 0.84 -7.81 -1.92
C ARG A 10 -0.63 -7.90 -1.50
N CYS A 11 -1.51 -7.13 -2.14
CA CYS A 11 -2.95 -7.08 -1.90
C CYS A 11 -3.70 -8.19 -2.67
N CYS A 12 -3.89 -8.02 -3.98
CA CYS A 12 -4.71 -8.94 -4.81
C CYS A 12 -4.00 -10.20 -5.31
N LYS A 13 -2.71 -10.40 -4.99
CA LYS A 13 -1.88 -11.57 -5.38
C LYS A 13 -1.65 -11.78 -6.88
N ARG A 14 -2.17 -10.93 -7.77
CA ARG A 14 -1.92 -11.00 -9.22
C ARG A 14 -0.45 -10.79 -9.58
N ASN A 15 0.04 -11.52 -10.58
CA ASN A 15 1.37 -11.37 -11.18
C ASN A 15 1.30 -10.39 -12.36
N VAL A 16 1.43 -9.10 -12.07
CA VAL A 16 1.28 -7.99 -13.02
C VAL A 16 2.27 -6.87 -12.65
N PRO A 17 2.52 -5.87 -13.51
CA PRO A 17 3.40 -4.76 -13.14
C PRO A 17 3.01 -4.10 -11.81
N LEU A 18 4.00 -3.97 -10.93
CA LEU A 18 3.83 -3.45 -9.57
C LEU A 18 4.38 -2.04 -9.45
N THR A 19 3.82 -1.30 -8.50
CA THR A 19 4.26 0.02 -8.08
C THR A 19 4.51 -0.02 -6.58
N PHE A 20 5.46 0.79 -6.10
CA PHE A 20 5.74 0.88 -4.67
C PHE A 20 4.76 1.85 -3.99
N HIS A 21 3.97 1.34 -3.06
CA HIS A 21 3.05 2.12 -2.23
C HIS A 21 3.66 2.35 -0.85
N HIS A 22 3.73 3.61 -0.42
CA HIS A 22 4.23 3.96 0.92
C HIS A 22 3.11 3.79 1.93
N LEU A 23 3.37 3.01 3.00
CA LEU A 23 2.40 2.81 4.07
C LEU A 23 2.18 4.09 4.89
N ILE A 24 3.23 4.90 5.04
CA ILE A 24 3.13 6.28 5.52
C ILE A 24 3.32 7.19 4.30
N PRO A 25 2.26 7.83 3.76
CA PRO A 25 2.36 8.64 2.56
C PRO A 25 3.41 9.76 2.67
N LYS A 26 4.22 9.93 1.61
CA LYS A 26 5.28 10.96 1.56
C LYS A 26 4.79 12.37 1.90
N LYS A 27 3.54 12.70 1.55
CA LYS A 27 2.93 14.01 1.83
C LYS A 27 2.87 14.32 3.33
N VAL A 28 2.78 13.31 4.21
CA VAL A 28 2.69 13.53 5.66
C VAL A 28 4.04 13.50 6.36
N HIS A 29 5.11 13.05 5.70
CA HIS A 29 6.46 12.90 6.30
C HIS A 29 7.00 14.20 6.89
N ARG A 30 6.60 15.35 6.34
CA ARG A 30 7.11 16.66 6.80
C ARG A 30 6.45 17.15 8.09
N ARG A 31 5.28 16.61 8.47
CA ARG A 31 4.52 17.03 9.65
C ARG A 31 5.25 16.63 10.93
N ALA A 32 5.18 17.48 11.96
CA ALA A 32 5.96 17.33 13.19
C ALA A 32 5.77 15.98 13.88
N HIS A 33 4.52 15.49 13.99
CA HIS A 33 4.21 14.18 14.55
C HIS A 33 4.99 13.05 13.86
N PHE A 34 4.94 12.98 12.52
CA PHE A 34 5.60 11.89 11.80
C PHE A 34 7.12 11.98 11.85
N LYS A 35 7.69 13.18 11.84
CA LYS A 35 9.14 13.38 12.04
C LYS A 35 9.62 12.95 13.41
N LYS A 36 8.80 13.17 14.45
CA LYS A 36 9.16 12.88 15.85
C LYS A 36 9.04 11.39 16.17
N HIS A 37 8.03 10.73 15.62
CA HIS A 37 7.66 9.36 16.02
C HIS A 37 8.13 8.27 15.07
N TYR A 38 8.57 8.60 13.85
CA TYR A 38 9.03 7.61 12.86
C TYR A 38 10.42 7.97 12.34
N ASP A 39 11.29 6.96 12.27
CA ASP A 39 12.58 7.11 11.62
C ASP A 39 12.46 7.13 10.08
N LYS A 40 13.58 7.43 9.40
CA LYS A 40 13.61 7.49 7.93
C LYS A 40 13.30 6.15 7.26
N SER A 41 13.60 5.03 7.91
CA SER A 41 13.34 3.69 7.38
C SER A 41 11.85 3.40 7.40
N ALA A 42 11.19 3.63 8.54
CA ALA A 42 9.75 3.50 8.72
C ALA A 42 8.97 4.40 7.76
N LEU A 43 9.38 5.66 7.60
CA LEU A 43 8.76 6.59 6.64
C LEU A 43 8.90 6.13 5.18
N ARG A 44 9.99 5.44 4.83
CA ARG A 44 10.22 4.86 3.50
C ARG A 44 9.61 3.47 3.34
N GLY A 45 9.05 2.91 4.41
CA GLY A 45 8.38 1.61 4.42
C GLY A 45 7.19 1.57 3.49
N GLY A 46 6.99 0.41 2.86
CA GLY A 46 5.99 0.26 1.82
C GLY A 46 5.83 -1.16 1.32
N ILE A 47 4.90 -1.33 0.40
CA ILE A 47 4.59 -2.62 -0.24
C ILE A 47 4.48 -2.46 -1.76
N ASN A 48 4.86 -3.52 -2.48
CA ASN A 48 4.65 -3.59 -3.92
C ASN A 48 3.21 -4.02 -4.23
N VAL A 49 2.49 -3.17 -4.96
CA VAL A 49 1.08 -3.38 -5.31
C VAL A 49 0.84 -3.03 -6.78
N CYS A 50 -0.10 -3.72 -7.43
CA CYS A 50 -0.48 -3.40 -8.80
C CYS A 50 -1.20 -2.03 -8.86
N ARG A 51 -1.22 -1.42 -10.05
CA ARG A 51 -1.83 -0.09 -10.26
C ARG A 51 -3.28 0.02 -9.76
N LEU A 52 -4.10 -1.02 -9.97
CA LEU A 52 -5.51 -1.02 -9.52
C LEU A 52 -5.65 -1.06 -7.98
N CYS A 53 -4.80 -1.82 -7.28
CA CYS A 53 -4.79 -1.83 -5.81
C CYS A 53 -4.28 -0.48 -5.28
N HIS A 54 -3.20 0.05 -5.88
CA HIS A 54 -2.64 1.34 -5.47
C HIS A 54 -3.69 2.46 -5.59
N ARG A 55 -4.39 2.53 -6.73
CA ARG A 55 -5.48 3.50 -6.92
C ARG A 55 -6.59 3.30 -5.90
N GLY A 56 -7.02 2.06 -5.66
CA GLY A 56 -8.09 1.77 -4.70
C GLY A 56 -7.76 2.24 -3.29
N ILE A 57 -6.53 2.00 -2.81
CA ILE A 57 -6.09 2.45 -1.48
C ILE A 57 -6.25 3.97 -1.31
N HIS A 58 -5.80 4.75 -2.30
CA HIS A 58 -5.88 6.21 -2.26
C HIS A 58 -7.26 6.78 -2.64
N GLN A 59 -8.14 5.98 -3.24
CA GLN A 59 -9.54 6.37 -3.44
C GLN A 59 -10.37 6.16 -2.18
N GLN A 60 -10.04 5.14 -1.40
CA GLN A 60 -10.79 4.79 -0.21
C GLN A 60 -10.42 5.65 1.00
N TYR A 61 -9.12 5.96 1.17
CA TYR A 61 -8.62 6.69 2.32
C TYR A 61 -7.66 7.80 1.94
N ASP A 62 -7.78 8.93 2.65
CA ASP A 62 -6.84 10.04 2.53
C ASP A 62 -5.48 9.72 3.17
N GLU A 63 -4.50 10.61 2.97
CA GLU A 63 -3.14 10.35 3.44
C GLU A 63 -3.00 10.29 4.96
N MET A 64 -3.87 10.99 5.71
CA MET A 64 -3.81 11.01 7.17
C MET A 64 -4.40 9.74 7.76
N VAL A 65 -5.52 9.27 7.23
CA VAL A 65 -6.13 7.99 7.62
C VAL A 65 -5.16 6.84 7.32
N LEU A 66 -4.55 6.82 6.13
CA LEU A 66 -3.53 5.82 5.79
C LEU A 66 -2.35 5.86 6.76
N ALA A 67 -1.80 7.04 7.03
CA ALA A 67 -0.63 7.19 7.90
C ALA A 67 -0.87 6.81 9.37
N THR A 68 -2.12 6.88 9.84
CA THR A 68 -2.45 6.71 11.26
C THR A 68 -3.13 5.38 11.57
N ARG A 69 -3.97 4.87 10.65
CA ARG A 69 -4.77 3.65 10.86
C ARG A 69 -4.30 2.49 10.01
N TYR A 70 -3.76 2.75 8.82
CA TYR A 70 -3.41 1.73 7.83
C TYR A 70 -1.93 1.77 7.42
N ASN A 71 -1.04 2.14 8.35
CA ASN A 71 0.39 2.28 8.11
C ASN A 71 1.16 0.95 8.19
N THR A 72 0.45 -0.18 8.21
CA THR A 72 1.01 -1.53 8.13
C THR A 72 0.29 -2.34 7.05
N PRO A 73 0.98 -3.30 6.39
CA PRO A 73 0.34 -4.18 5.42
C PRO A 73 -0.84 -4.95 6.04
N GLU A 74 -0.69 -5.39 7.28
CA GLU A 74 -1.69 -6.17 8.01
C GLU A 74 -2.96 -5.34 8.24
N ALA A 75 -2.82 -4.06 8.59
CA ALA A 75 -3.98 -3.17 8.75
C ALA A 75 -4.71 -2.94 7.42
N LEU A 76 -3.99 -2.71 6.31
CA LEU A 76 -4.60 -2.58 4.99
C LEU A 76 -5.35 -3.84 4.55
N LEU A 77 -4.82 -5.02 4.85
CA LEU A 77 -5.41 -6.30 4.44
C LEU A 77 -6.60 -6.72 5.31
N LYS A 78 -6.66 -6.26 6.56
CA LYS A 78 -7.78 -6.53 7.48
C LYS A 78 -8.96 -5.59 7.30
N ASP A 79 -8.79 -4.48 6.57
CA ASP A 79 -9.88 -3.57 6.28
C ASP A 79 -10.88 -4.21 5.31
N GLU A 80 -12.14 -4.33 5.72
CA GLU A 80 -13.18 -5.01 4.94
C GLU A 80 -13.45 -4.31 3.60
N THR A 81 -13.37 -2.97 3.56
CA THR A 81 -13.68 -2.23 2.33
C THR A 81 -12.57 -2.43 1.30
N LEU A 82 -11.31 -2.32 1.74
CA LEU A 82 -10.16 -2.60 0.89
C LEU A 82 -10.09 -4.08 0.50
N ALA A 83 -10.42 -5.01 1.40
CA ALA A 83 -10.44 -6.44 1.11
C ALA A 83 -11.37 -6.76 -0.07
N ARG A 84 -12.60 -6.23 -0.04
CA ARG A 84 -13.57 -6.38 -1.15
C ARG A 84 -13.04 -5.80 -2.46
N HIS A 85 -12.37 -4.64 -2.40
CA HIS A 85 -11.69 -4.07 -3.57
C HIS A 85 -10.58 -4.99 -4.09
N PHE A 86 -9.72 -5.51 -3.21
CA PHE A 86 -8.61 -6.39 -3.60
C PHE A 86 -9.10 -7.70 -4.22
N GLU A 87 -10.16 -8.28 -3.68
CA GLU A 87 -10.83 -9.47 -4.25
C GLU A 87 -11.41 -9.20 -5.63
N TRP A 88 -12.03 -8.03 -5.83
CA TRP A 88 -12.50 -7.62 -7.15
C TRP A 88 -11.32 -7.42 -8.12
N VAL A 89 -10.25 -6.74 -7.68
CA VAL A 89 -9.03 -6.53 -8.48
C VAL A 89 -8.41 -7.87 -8.89
N ALA A 90 -8.41 -8.88 -8.01
CA ALA A 90 -7.85 -10.20 -8.28
C ALA A 90 -8.47 -10.89 -9.51
N LYS A 91 -9.71 -10.54 -9.86
CA LYS A 91 -10.47 -11.09 -10.99
C LYS A 91 -10.31 -10.28 -12.28
N GLN A 92 -9.65 -9.12 -12.24
CA GLN A 92 -9.48 -8.25 -13.40
C GLN A 92 -8.39 -8.77 -14.33
N ARG A 93 -8.67 -8.75 -15.64
CA ARG A 93 -7.70 -9.01 -16.70
C ARG A 93 -6.90 -7.74 -17.00
N GLU A 94 -5.61 -7.91 -17.28
CA GLU A 94 -4.82 -6.82 -17.85
C GLU A 94 -5.28 -6.62 -19.31
N LYS A 95 -5.31 -5.36 -19.76
CA LYS A 95 -5.61 -5.01 -21.16
C LYS A 95 -4.36 -5.15 -22.02
#